data_AF-A0A3S1EMA1-F1
#
_entry.id   AF-A0A3S1EMA1-F1
#
_cell.length_a   1.000
_cell.length_b   1.000
_cell.length_c   1.000
_cell.angle_alpha   90.00
_cell.angle_beta   90.00
_cell.angle_gamma   90.00
#
_symmetry.space_group_name_H-M   'P 1'
#
loop_
_entity.id
_entity.type
_entity.pdbx_description
1 polymer ?
#
loop_
_entity_poly.entity_id
_entity_poly.type
_entity_poly.pdbx_seq_one_letter_code
_entity_poly.pdbx_strand_id
1 'polypeptide(L)' 'DVLERYQQWRRFDTLQMGVTTDVLNRLFSNDIGPLRAVRDLGLGLVERMPKLKDFFIRQASGLSGDTPRLLKGEAI' A
#
# COMPACT_ATOMS: atom_id res chain seq x y z
N ASP A 1 -17.44 -22.86 14.86
CA ASP A 1 -16.66 -23.21 13.65
C ASP A 1 -16.63 -22.14 12.55
N VAL A 2 -17.67 -21.29 12.38
CA VAL A 2 -17.58 -20.12 11.47
C VAL A 2 -17.04 -18.87 12.18
N LEU A 3 -17.49 -18.62 13.42
CA LEU A 3 -17.08 -17.46 14.22
C LEU A 3 -15.60 -17.47 14.58
N GLU A 4 -15.03 -18.64 14.87
CA GLU A 4 -13.61 -18.79 15.21
C GLU A 4 -12.69 -18.51 14.02
N ARG A 5 -13.07 -19.02 12.82
CA ARG A 5 -12.35 -18.74 11.58
C ARG A 5 -12.45 -17.27 11.17
N TYR A 6 -13.61 -16.65 11.38
CA TYR A 6 -13.79 -15.22 11.18
C TYR A 6 -12.95 -14.38 12.14
N GLN A 7 -12.92 -14.73 13.43
CA GLN A 7 -12.10 -14.04 14.42
C GLN A 7 -10.61 -14.16 14.14
N GLN A 8 -10.12 -15.32 13.69
CA GLN A 8 -8.73 -15.48 13.27
C GLN A 8 -8.41 -14.57 12.08
N TRP A 9 -9.20 -14.62 11.01
CA TRP A 9 -9.01 -13.76 9.83
C TRP A 9 -9.00 -12.27 10.19
N ARG A 10 -9.95 -11.84 11.02
CA ARG A 10 -10.09 -10.42 11.37
C ARG A 10 -9.00 -9.91 12.31
N ARG A 11 -8.46 -10.77 13.17
CA ARG A 11 -7.31 -10.44 14.03
C ARG A 11 -6.04 -10.27 13.20
N PHE A 12 -5.79 -11.14 12.23
CA PHE A 12 -4.67 -10.98 11.29
C PHE A 12 -4.81 -9.71 10.46
N ASP A 13 -6.00 -9.43 9.94
CA ASP A 13 -6.28 -8.21 9.16
C ASP A 13 -6.06 -6.94 9.99
N THR A 14 -6.54 -6.91 11.24
CA THR A 14 -6.35 -5.77 12.16
C THR A 14 -4.87 -5.56 12.50
N LEU A 15 -4.14 -6.64 12.78
CA LEU A 15 -2.70 -6.55 13.07
C LEU A 15 -1.92 -6.08 11.84
N GLN A 16 -2.24 -6.62 10.66
CA GLN A 16 -1.61 -6.21 9.41
C GLN A 16 -1.86 -4.74 9.11
N MET A 17 -3.11 -4.26 9.26
CA MET A 17 -3.45 -2.85 9.10
C MET A 17 -2.70 -1.96 10.10
N GLY A 18 -2.66 -2.37 11.37
CA GLY A 18 -1.95 -1.65 12.44
C GLY A 18 -0.45 -1.54 12.18
N VAL A 19 0.20 -2.66 11.86
CA VAL A 19 1.63 -2.69 11.52
C VAL A 19 1.92 -1.86 10.28
N THR A 20 1.11 -2.00 9.23
CA THR A 20 1.31 -1.24 7.98
C THR A 20 1.21 0.26 8.23
N THR A 21 0.22 0.67 9.01
CA THR A 21 0.00 2.10 9.32
C THR A 21 1.12 2.66 10.19
N ASP A 22 1.57 1.92 11.21
CA ASP A 22 2.67 2.35 12.07
C ASP A 22 4.00 2.43 11.31
N VAL A 23 4.29 1.45 10.44
CA VAL A 23 5.47 1.47 9.58
C VAL A 23 5.45 2.67 8.63
N LEU A 24 4.31 2.94 7.98
CA LEU A 24 4.16 4.12 7.11
C LEU A 24 4.35 5.40 7.91
N ASN A 25 3.68 5.52 9.06
CA ASN A 25 3.80 6.70 9.91
C ASN A 25 5.25 6.90 10.37
N ARG A 26 5.95 5.83 10.76
CA ARG A 26 7.35 5.92 11.18
C ARG A 26 8.27 6.24 10.01
N LEU A 27 8.03 5.73 8.82
CA LEU A 27 8.86 5.99 7.64
C LEU A 27 8.73 7.44 7.15
N PHE A 28 7.55 8.06 7.31
CA PHE A 28 7.28 9.40 6.80
C PHE A 28 7.28 10.51 7.86
N SER A 29 7.00 10.19 9.13
CA SER A 29 6.91 11.17 10.23
C SER A 29 8.18 11.24 11.11
N ASN A 30 9.18 10.37 10.89
CA ASN A 30 10.46 10.44 11.60
C ASN A 30 11.60 10.92 10.68
N ASP A 31 12.44 11.79 11.24
CA ASP A 31 13.59 12.38 10.56
C ASP A 31 14.95 11.74 10.92
N ILE A 32 14.93 10.58 11.57
CA ILE A 32 16.18 9.89 11.92
C ILE A 32 16.94 9.45 10.65
N GLY A 33 18.24 9.74 10.62
CA GLY A 33 19.11 9.56 9.45
C GLY A 33 18.97 8.23 8.71
N PRO A 34 18.89 7.07 9.38
CA PRO A 34 18.71 5.78 8.72
C PRO A 34 17.37 5.62 7.97
N LEU A 35 16.25 6.08 8.56
CA LEU A 35 14.93 5.99 7.89
C LEU A 35 14.86 6.94 6.70
N ARG A 36 15.43 8.13 6.84
CA ARG A 36 15.57 9.08 5.74
C ARG A 36 16.39 8.49 4.59
N ALA A 37 17.53 7.85 4.89
CA ALA A 37 18.35 7.20 3.87
C ALA A 37 17.60 6.07 3.14
N VAL A 38 16.86 5.22 3.87
CA VAL A 38 16.04 4.16 3.26
C VAL A 38 14.96 4.75 2.35
N ARG A 39 14.26 5.79 2.79
CA ARG A 39 13.24 6.49 1.99
C ARG A 39 13.84 7.09 0.73
N ASP A 40 14.94 7.81 0.85
CA ASP A 40 15.57 8.52 -0.27
C ASP A 40 16.17 7.54 -1.29
N LEU A 41 16.76 6.44 -0.82
CA LEU A 41 17.20 5.33 -1.69
C LEU A 41 16.01 4.68 -2.41
N GLY A 42 14.92 4.39 -1.69
CA GLY A 42 13.72 3.79 -2.27
C GLY A 42 13.10 4.67 -3.36
N LEU A 43 12.92 5.96 -3.08
CA LEU A 43 12.39 6.91 -4.07
C LEU A 43 13.35 7.11 -5.25
N GLY A 44 14.66 7.16 -5.01
CA GLY A 44 15.67 7.27 -6.06
C GLY A 44 15.71 6.04 -6.99
N LEU A 45 15.48 4.84 -6.47
CA LEU A 45 15.37 3.62 -7.27
C LEU A 45 14.11 3.62 -8.14
N VAL A 46 12.96 4.03 -7.60
CA VAL A 46 11.71 4.14 -8.36
C VAL A 46 11.86 5.16 -9.48
N GLU A 47 12.46 6.32 -9.20
CA GLU A 47 12.64 7.38 -10.22
C GLU A 47 13.56 6.93 -11.36
N ARG A 48 14.56 6.08 -11.07
CA ARG A 48 15.48 5.55 -12.09
C ARG A 48 14.91 4.36 -12.87
N MET A 49 13.82 3.76 -12.41
CA MET A 49 13.22 2.57 -13.03
C MET A 49 11.82 2.91 -13.56
N PRO A 50 11.68 3.41 -14.80
CA PRO A 50 10.40 3.89 -15.34
C PRO A 50 9.28 2.83 -15.31
N LYS A 51 9.60 1.56 -15.54
CA LYS A 51 8.62 0.46 -15.42
C LYS A 51 8.10 0.27 -13.99
N LEU A 52 8.98 0.44 -13.00
CA LEU A 52 8.62 0.30 -11.58
C LEU A 52 7.77 1.50 -11.13
N LYS A 53 8.14 2.70 -11.58
CA LYS A 53 7.33 3.92 -11.40
C LYS A 53 5.94 3.76 -11.99
N ASP A 54 5.83 3.33 -13.24
CA ASP A 54 4.54 3.10 -13.92
C ASP A 54 3.70 2.05 -13.19
N PHE A 55 4.32 0.98 -12.69
CA PHE A 55 3.65 -0.03 -11.88
C PHE A 55 3.08 0.54 -10.57
N PHE A 56 3.89 1.28 -9.81
CA PHE A 56 3.41 1.90 -8.57
C PHE A 56 2.31 2.93 -8.82
N ILE A 57 2.41 3.73 -9.87
CA ILE A 57 1.38 4.69 -10.27
C ILE A 57 0.08 3.97 -10.63
N ARG A 58 0.13 2.90 -11.43
CA ARG A 58 -1.05 2.08 -11.77
C ARG A 58 -1.70 1.45 -10.54
N GLN A 59 -0.89 0.97 -9.60
CA GLN A 59 -1.38 0.40 -8.35
C GLN A 59 -2.04 1.45 -7.46
N ALA A 60 -1.40 2.60 -7.28
CA ALA A 60 -1.90 3.69 -6.44
C ALA A 60 -3.15 4.37 -7.03
N SER A 61 -3.25 4.45 -8.35
CA SER A 61 -4.43 4.99 -9.05
C SER A 61 -5.63 4.03 -9.09
N GLY A 62 -5.47 2.79 -8.60
CA GLY A 62 -6.54 1.78 -8.64
C GLY A 62 -6.81 1.24 -10.05
N LEU A 63 -5.93 1.50 -11.01
CA LEU A 63 -6.05 1.06 -12.40
C LEU A 63 -5.51 -0.37 -12.64
N SER A 64 -4.94 -1.01 -11.62
CA SER A 64 -4.34 -2.35 -11.71
C SER A 64 -5.33 -3.52 -11.67
N GLY A 65 -6.64 -3.28 -11.53
CA GLY A 65 -7.67 -4.32 -11.48
C GLY A 65 -8.84 -4.06 -12.42
N ASP A 66 -9.76 -5.04 -12.51
CA ASP A 66 -11.03 -4.92 -13.21
C ASP A 66 -11.77 -3.67 -12.69
N THR A 67 -11.66 -2.57 -13.43
CA THR A 67 -12.13 -1.27 -12.96
C THR A 67 -13.66 -1.38 -12.82
N PRO A 68 -14.23 -1.18 -11.61
CA PRO A 68 -15.67 -1.23 -11.39
C PRO A 68 -16.42 -0.39 -12.41
N ARG A 69 -17.54 -0.89 -12.93
CA ARG A 69 -18.38 -0.19 -13.94
C ARG A 69 -18.70 1.26 -13.54
N LEU A 70 -18.82 1.52 -12.24
CA LEU A 70 -18.97 2.86 -11.67
C LEU A 70 -17.81 3.84 -11.95
N LEU A 71 -16.56 3.37 -11.93
CA LEU A 71 -15.38 4.18 -12.28
C LEU A 71 -15.22 4.38 -13.80
N LYS A 72 -15.92 3.56 -14.60
CA LYS A 72 -16.00 3.69 -16.06
C LYS A 72 -17.18 4.57 -16.51
N GLY A 73 -17.99 5.07 -15.57
CA GLY A 73 -19.21 5.84 -15.88
C GLY A 73 -20.36 4.98 -16.42
N GLU A 74 -20.30 3.66 -16.27
CA GLU A 74 -21.37 2.74 -16.67
C GLU A 74 -22.37 2.54 -15.53
N ALA A 75 -23.67 2.57 -15.84
CA ALA A 75 -24.73 2.24 -14.89
C ALA A 75 -24.71 0.74 -14.54
N ILE A 76 -25.02 0.42 -13.27
CA ILE A 76 -25.03 -0.94 -12.71
C ILE A 76 -26.05 -1.80 -13.45
#